data_AF-A0A9E5ADU8-F1
#
_entry.id   AF-A0A9E5ADU8-F1
#
_cell.length_a   1.000
_cell.length_b   1.000
_cell.length_c   1.000
_cell.angle_alpha   90.00
_cell.angle_beta   90.00
_cell.angle_gamma   90.00
#
_symmetry.space_group_name_H-M   'P 1'
#
loop_
_entity.id
_entity.type
_entity.pdbx_description
1 polymer ?
#
loop_
_entity_poly.entity_id
_entity_poly.type
_entity_poly.pdbx_seq_one_letter_code
_entity_poly.pdbx_strand_id
1 'polypeptide(L)'
;MQRDQPDVSEILRTVKEFVDDITEQLGGQERYHAMCASYLLAVAGRELALGPTLDANERSAAGAFPDDVAELSARLRSGELDAQWDAAFALVLDHVIHKVRISKPEHLHPLHQAV
;
A
#
# COMPACT_ATOMS: atom_id res chain seq x y z
N MET A 1 12.67 11.17 -31.47
CA MET A 1 11.54 10.22 -31.52
C MET A 1 11.35 9.70 -30.11
N GLN A 2 10.41 10.27 -29.38
CA GLN A 2 10.01 9.81 -28.06
C GLN A 2 9.33 8.45 -28.27
N ARG A 3 9.83 7.39 -27.62
CA ARG A 3 9.10 6.11 -27.59
C ARG A 3 7.72 6.41 -27.00
N ASP A 4 6.65 6.00 -27.68
CA ASP A 4 5.37 5.74 -27.02
C ASP A 4 5.65 4.63 -26.01
N GLN A 5 6.01 5.02 -24.79
CA GLN A 5 6.17 4.08 -23.71
C GLN A 5 4.77 3.63 -23.32
N PRO A 6 4.49 2.32 -23.35
CA PRO A 6 3.19 1.85 -22.92
C PRO A 6 3.02 2.18 -21.44
N ASP A 7 1.84 2.67 -21.07
CA ASP A 7 1.51 2.99 -19.68
C ASP A 7 1.49 1.68 -18.87
N VAL A 8 2.41 1.55 -17.92
CA VAL A 8 2.51 0.37 -17.05
C VAL A 8 1.20 0.14 -16.29
N SER A 9 0.48 1.20 -15.93
CA SER A 9 -0.81 1.12 -15.26
C SER A 9 -1.86 0.46 -16.15
N GLU A 10 -1.87 0.83 -17.44
CA GLU A 10 -2.75 0.23 -18.44
C GLU A 10 -2.39 -1.24 -18.71
N ILE A 11 -1.10 -1.58 -18.75
CA ILE A 11 -0.65 -2.97 -18.88
C ILE A 11 -1.14 -3.79 -17.69
N LEU A 12 -0.93 -3.32 -16.45
CA LEU A 12 -1.35 -4.04 -15.25
C LEU A 12 -2.86 -4.25 -15.21
N ARG A 13 -3.64 -3.23 -15.57
CA ARG A 13 -5.11 -3.35 -15.71
C ARG A 13 -5.48 -4.43 -16.73
N THR A 14 -4.90 -4.36 -17.92
CA THR A 14 -5.18 -5.31 -19.01
C THR A 14 -4.85 -6.74 -18.61
N VAL A 15 -3.70 -6.97 -17.96
CA VAL A 15 -3.31 -8.30 -17.48
C VAL A 15 -4.24 -8.79 -16.39
N LYS A 16 -4.68 -7.90 -15.48
CA LYS A 16 -5.65 -8.25 -14.43
C LYS A 16 -6.99 -8.69 -15.03
N GLU A 17 -7.53 -7.92 -15.98
CA GLU A 17 -8.79 -8.25 -16.67
C GLU A 17 -8.66 -9.61 -17.38
N PHE A 18 -7.56 -9.85 -18.08
CA PHE A 18 -7.29 -11.15 -18.70
C PHE A 18 -7.24 -12.30 -17.68
N VAL A 19 -6.57 -12.10 -16.53
CA VAL A 19 -6.52 -13.10 -15.45
C VAL A 19 -7.91 -13.36 -14.87
N ASP A 20 -8.71 -12.32 -14.67
CA ASP A 20 -10.08 -12.46 -14.16
C ASP A 20 -10.96 -13.27 -15.13
N ASP A 21 -10.88 -12.98 -16.43
CA ASP A 21 -11.64 -13.68 -17.48
C ASP A 21 -11.31 -15.18 -17.52
N ILE A 22 -10.03 -15.55 -17.45
CA ILE A 22 -9.64 -16.97 -17.43
C ILE A 22 -10.00 -17.64 -16.10
N THR A 23 -10.02 -16.91 -14.99
CA THR A 23 -10.30 -17.45 -13.64
C THR A 23 -11.68 -18.11 -13.59
N GLU A 24 -12.65 -17.59 -14.35
CA GLU A 24 -14.00 -18.17 -14.42
C GLU A 24 -14.02 -19.61 -14.95
N GLN A 25 -13.04 -19.96 -15.78
CA GLN A 25 -12.92 -21.27 -16.43
C GLN A 25 -12.01 -22.25 -15.65
N LEU A 26 -11.26 -21.75 -14.66
CA LEU A 26 -10.33 -22.53 -13.85
C LEU A 26 -11.01 -23.15 -12.63
N GLY A 27 -10.51 -24.32 -12.23
CA GLY A 27 -10.94 -25.05 -11.03
C GLY A 27 -9.81 -25.27 -10.03
N GLY A 28 -10.17 -25.65 -8.80
CA GLY A 28 -9.22 -26.09 -7.78
C GLY A 28 -8.07 -25.10 -7.51
N GLN A 29 -6.84 -25.62 -7.53
CA GLN A 29 -5.62 -24.85 -7.22
C GLN A 29 -5.33 -23.76 -8.25
N GLU A 30 -5.61 -23.99 -9.54
CA GLU A 30 -5.35 -23.03 -10.61
C GLU A 30 -6.20 -21.77 -10.43
N ARG A 31 -7.48 -21.95 -10.05
CA ARG A 31 -8.37 -20.84 -9.71
C ARG A 31 -7.82 -20.01 -8.55
N TYR A 32 -7.32 -20.66 -7.50
CA TYR A 32 -6.74 -19.95 -6.36
C TYR A 32 -5.50 -19.14 -6.75
N HIS A 33 -4.59 -19.70 -7.55
CA HIS A 33 -3.43 -18.97 -8.03
C HIS A 33 -3.82 -17.76 -8.90
N ALA A 34 -4.84 -17.90 -9.75
CA ALA A 34 -5.33 -16.80 -10.58
C ALA A 34 -5.94 -15.67 -9.74
N MET A 35 -6.69 -16.00 -8.67
CA MET A 35 -7.17 -15.02 -7.70
C MET A 35 -6.02 -14.31 -6.98
N CYS A 36 -4.97 -15.04 -6.57
CA CYS A 36 -3.78 -14.43 -6.00
C CYS A 36 -3.07 -13.49 -6.98
N ALA A 37 -2.94 -13.88 -8.25
CA ALA A 37 -2.34 -13.06 -9.29
C ALA A 37 -3.15 -11.76 -9.52
N SER A 38 -4.48 -11.87 -9.66
CA SER A 38 -5.37 -10.71 -9.80
C SER A 38 -5.27 -9.75 -8.61
N TYR A 39 -5.23 -10.29 -7.39
CA TYR A 39 -5.02 -9.50 -6.18
C TYR A 39 -3.67 -8.76 -6.20
N LEU A 40 -2.58 -9.45 -6.51
CA LEU A 40 -1.24 -8.85 -6.56
C LEU A 40 -1.12 -7.78 -7.65
N LEU A 41 -1.74 -7.99 -8.80
CA LEU A 41 -1.81 -6.98 -9.86
C LEU A 41 -2.55 -5.72 -9.41
N ALA A 42 -3.66 -5.88 -8.66
CA ALA A 42 -4.39 -4.76 -8.09
C ALA A 42 -3.56 -4.00 -7.04
N VAL A 43 -2.79 -4.71 -6.22
CA VAL A 43 -1.85 -4.10 -5.26
C VAL A 43 -0.76 -3.32 -6.00
N ALA A 44 -0.13 -3.91 -7.02
CA ALA A 44 0.90 -3.25 -7.82
C ALA A 44 0.37 -1.99 -8.54
N GLY A 45 -0.86 -2.04 -9.05
CA GLY A 45 -1.51 -0.88 -9.66
C GLY A 45 -1.72 0.27 -8.66
N ARG A 46 -2.15 -0.04 -7.43
CA ARG A 46 -2.28 0.97 -6.36
C ARG A 46 -0.93 1.53 -5.92
N GLU A 47 0.10 0.69 -5.84
CA GLU A 47 1.46 1.11 -5.52
C GLU A 47 1.99 2.13 -6.54
N LEU A 48 1.80 1.86 -7.84
CA LEU A 48 2.22 2.81 -8.87
C LEU A 48 1.44 4.13 -8.83
N ALA A 49 0.15 4.07 -8.51
CA ALA A 49 -0.71 5.25 -8.46
C ALA A 49 -0.48 6.11 -7.20
N LEU A 50 -0.23 5.49 -6.05
CA LEU A 50 -0.18 6.15 -4.74
C LEU A 50 1.24 6.27 -4.18
N GLY A 51 2.12 5.31 -4.48
CA GLY A 51 3.47 5.20 -3.92
C GLY A 51 4.26 6.51 -3.94
N PRO A 52 4.36 7.23 -5.07
CA PRO A 52 5.12 8.49 -5.11
C PRO A 52 4.62 9.56 -4.13
N THR A 53 3.30 9.66 -3.92
CA THR A 53 2.69 10.60 -2.98
C THR A 53 2.86 10.14 -1.54
N LEU A 54 2.71 8.84 -1.29
CA LEU A 54 2.88 8.23 0.03
C LEU A 54 4.34 8.34 0.50
N ASP A 55 5.30 8.02 -0.36
CA ASP A 55 6.72 8.15 -0.10
C ASP A 55 7.11 9.61 0.22
N ALA A 56 6.46 10.58 -0.45
CA ALA A 56 6.73 12.00 -0.21
C ALA A 56 6.21 12.43 1.17
N ASN A 57 5.03 11.94 1.57
CA ASN A 57 4.47 12.18 2.90
C ASN A 57 5.34 11.54 3.99
N GLU A 58 5.75 10.28 3.81
CA GLU A 58 6.65 9.57 4.74
C GLU A 58 8.00 10.30 4.88
N ARG A 59 8.63 10.72 3.76
CA ARG A 59 9.86 11.51 3.79
C ARG A 59 9.71 12.87 4.46
N SER A 60 8.54 13.51 4.35
CA SER A 60 8.29 14.79 5.04
C SER A 60 8.20 14.62 6.56
N ALA A 61 7.81 13.43 7.02
CA ALA A 61 7.68 13.09 8.43
C ALA A 61 8.95 12.49 9.05
N ALA A 62 9.87 11.95 8.23
CA ALA A 62 11.15 11.33 8.59
C ALA A 62 12.10 12.23 9.43
N GLY A 63 11.82 13.53 9.56
CA GLY A 63 12.59 14.43 10.42
C GLY A 63 12.18 14.42 11.90
N ALA A 64 10.97 13.93 12.23
CA ALA A 64 10.42 13.97 13.59
C ALA A 64 10.60 12.66 14.36
N PHE A 65 10.74 11.53 13.66
CA PHE A 65 10.79 10.19 14.24
C PHE A 65 11.74 9.27 13.44
N PRO A 66 12.26 8.18 14.04
CA PRO A 66 13.11 7.24 13.33
C PRO A 66 12.36 6.54 12.19
N ASP A 67 13.03 6.40 11.05
CA ASP A 67 12.52 5.65 9.90
C ASP A 67 12.57 4.12 10.13
N ASP A 68 13.46 3.65 11.01
CA ASP A 68 13.54 2.24 11.38
C ASP A 68 12.42 1.87 12.36
N VAL A 69 11.57 0.92 11.93
CA VAL A 69 10.48 0.37 12.74
C VAL A 69 10.98 -0.25 14.03
N ALA A 70 12.15 -0.90 14.03
CA ALA A 70 12.69 -1.53 15.23
C ALA A 70 13.09 -0.48 16.27
N GLU A 71 13.78 0.58 15.84
CA GLU A 71 14.14 1.72 16.68
C GLU A 71 12.90 2.47 17.19
N LEU A 72 11.96 2.82 16.30
CA LEU A 72 10.71 3.49 16.66
C LEU A 72 9.95 2.68 17.72
N SER A 73 9.86 1.36 17.53
CA SER A 73 9.19 0.48 18.49
C SER A 73 9.93 0.43 19.84
N ALA A 74 11.27 0.49 19.84
CA ALA A 74 12.05 0.52 21.07
C ALA A 74 11.78 1.81 21.86
N ARG A 75 11.79 2.98 21.17
CA ARG A 75 11.54 4.30 21.78
C ARG A 75 10.10 4.46 22.28
N LEU A 76 9.12 3.90 21.57
CA LEU A 76 7.73 3.82 22.04
C LEU A 76 7.64 2.98 23.32
N ARG A 77 8.28 1.80 23.36
CA ARG A 77 8.22 0.91 24.53
C ARG A 77 8.97 1.46 25.75
N SER A 78 10.02 2.25 25.54
CA SER A 78 10.77 2.87 26.63
C SER A 78 10.09 4.11 27.24
N GLY A 79 9.03 4.61 26.61
CA GLY A 79 8.33 5.84 27.00
C GLY A 79 9.04 7.13 26.56
N GLU A 80 10.08 7.03 25.73
CA GLU A 80 10.86 8.19 25.27
C GLU A 80 10.02 9.16 24.42
N LEU A 81 8.97 8.66 23.79
CA LEU A 81 8.07 9.44 22.94
C LEU A 81 6.78 9.89 23.65
N ASP A 82 6.62 9.61 24.95
CA ASP A 82 5.37 9.89 25.69
C ASP A 82 5.02 11.38 25.72
N ALA A 83 6.02 12.26 25.79
CA ALA A 83 5.81 13.72 25.76
C ALA A 83 5.27 14.23 24.42
N GLN A 84 5.40 13.43 23.36
CA GLN A 84 4.91 13.73 22.00
C GLN A 84 3.99 12.62 21.48
N TRP A 85 3.26 11.97 22.39
CA TRP A 85 2.44 10.81 22.09
C TRP A 85 1.50 11.02 20.91
N ASP A 86 0.78 12.14 20.87
CA ASP A 86 -0.19 12.42 19.80
C ASP A 86 0.47 12.47 18.42
N ALA A 87 1.66 13.06 18.31
CA ALA A 87 2.43 13.14 17.08
C ALA A 87 2.98 11.76 16.66
N ALA A 88 3.49 10.99 17.62
CA ALA A 88 3.99 9.64 17.37
C ALA A 88 2.86 8.69 16.94
N PHE A 89 1.70 8.78 17.58
CA PHE A 89 0.52 8.00 17.24
C PHE A 89 -0.01 8.37 15.85
N ALA A 90 -0.12 9.67 15.54
CA ALA A 90 -0.57 10.14 14.24
C ALA A 90 0.34 9.62 13.11
N LEU A 91 1.66 9.68 13.30
CA LEU A 91 2.63 9.14 12.33
C LEU A 91 2.42 7.64 12.08
N VAL A 92 2.37 6.84 13.15
CA VAL A 92 2.21 5.38 13.02
C VAL A 92 0.87 5.03 12.38
N LEU A 93 -0.19 5.75 12.76
CA LEU A 93 -1.52 5.55 12.18
C LEU A 93 -1.53 5.87 10.69
N ASP A 94 -0.95 7.00 10.28
CA ASP A 94 -0.86 7.41 8.88
C ASP A 94 -0.10 6.37 8.04
N HIS A 95 1.04 5.90 8.55
CA HIS A 95 1.82 4.81 7.94
C HIS A 95 1.01 3.54 7.72
N VAL A 96 0.24 3.13 8.74
CA VAL A 96 -0.61 1.94 8.66
C VAL A 96 -1.74 2.15 7.65
N ILE A 97 -2.39 3.32 7.66
CA ILE A 97 -3.45 3.66 6.70
C ILE A 97 -2.91 3.56 5.28
N HIS A 98 -1.73 4.12 5.01
CA HIS A 98 -1.08 4.06 3.70
C HIS A 98 -0.85 2.62 3.23
N LYS A 99 -0.24 1.78 4.08
CA LYS A 99 0.01 0.36 3.76
C LYS A 99 -1.27 -0.43 3.52
N VAL A 100 -2.31 -0.19 4.31
CA VAL A 100 -3.59 -0.88 4.15
C VAL A 100 -4.31 -0.39 2.89
N ARG A 101 -4.19 0.90 2.53
CA ARG A 101 -4.77 1.45 1.30
C ARG A 101 -4.21 0.79 0.05
N ILE A 102 -2.92 0.47 0.04
CA ILE A 102 -2.27 -0.26 -1.05
C ILE A 102 -2.66 -1.74 -1.04
N SER A 103 -2.59 -2.40 0.11
CA SER A 103 -2.80 -3.85 0.19
C SER A 103 -4.28 -4.24 0.13
N LYS A 104 -5.11 -3.69 1.01
CA LYS A 104 -6.51 -4.07 1.25
C LYS A 104 -7.37 -2.87 1.67
N PRO A 105 -7.69 -1.94 0.75
CA PRO A 105 -8.39 -0.70 1.07
C PRO A 105 -9.77 -0.92 1.72
N GLU A 106 -10.46 -2.02 1.41
CA GLU A 106 -11.75 -2.38 1.99
C GLU A 106 -11.70 -2.71 3.49
N HIS A 107 -10.50 -2.96 4.04
CA HIS A 107 -10.30 -3.19 5.46
C HIS A 107 -10.05 -1.89 6.26
N LEU A 108 -9.90 -0.74 5.59
CA LEU A 108 -9.82 0.55 6.28
C LEU A 108 -11.17 0.89 6.90
N HIS A 109 -11.15 1.42 8.12
CA HIS A 109 -12.34 2.03 8.71
C HIS A 109 -12.86 3.15 7.79
N PRO A 110 -14.20 3.37 7.65
CA PRO A 110 -14.76 4.37 6.73
C PRO A 110 -14.16 5.77 6.87
N LEU A 111 -13.75 6.16 8.08
CA LEU A 111 -13.08 7.44 8.36
C LEU A 111 -11.77 7.64 7.57
N HIS A 112 -11.08 6.55 7.19
CA HIS A 112 -9.80 6.57 6.49
C HIS A 112 -9.90 6.19 5.00
N GLN A 113 -11.12 5.91 4.49
CA GLN A 113 -11.35 5.50 3.10
C GLN A 113 -11.43 6.69 2.12
N ALA A 114 -11.80 7.88 2.59
CA ALA A 114 -12.12 9.06 1.76
C ALA A 114 -11.04 10.16 1.72
N VAL A 115 -9.91 9.94 2.40
CA VAL A 115 -8.73 10.84 2.40
C VAL A 115 -7.81 10.47 1.26
#